data_AF-A0A1F7R5T5-F1
#
_entry.id   AF-A0A1F7R5T5-F1
#
_cell.length_a   1.000
_cell.length_b   1.000
_cell.length_c   1.000
_cell.angle_alpha   90.00
_cell.angle_beta   90.00
_cell.angle_gamma   90.00
#
_symmetry.space_group_name_H-M   'P 1'
#
loop_
_entity.id
_entity.type
_entity.pdbx_description
1 polymer ?
#
loop_
_entity_poly.entity_id
_entity_poly.type
_entity_poly.pdbx_seq_one_letter_code
_entity_poly.pdbx_strand_id
1 'polypeptide(L)'
;MSEIPNNKEVLKDLKYIRRQTWDEVFNTWQSNEDGPGFKRVYLDRGYADWQAWRNTVVQRLHLDELDWSLYDVQSPAITVPSFHGGPFKPWIERYYDGANEPTFEQIIKFPGTDIQSRRKFVDIIKASKDVDLVGLLKDKKIYIIEGMHRCVAITLAASRNKSFNASVRISLANSNLSHFPMEGETPGTTR
;
A
#
# COMPACT_ATOMS: atom_id res chain seq x y z
N MET A 1 12.41 -28.70 4.58
CA MET A 1 12.14 -27.72 5.66
C MET A 1 12.75 -26.40 5.21
N SER A 2 11.96 -25.55 4.55
CA SER A 2 12.38 -24.24 4.07
C SER A 2 12.45 -23.29 5.27
N GLU A 3 13.64 -22.79 5.57
CA GLU A 3 13.84 -21.77 6.59
C GLU A 3 13.05 -20.51 6.21
N ILE A 4 12.08 -20.14 7.03
CA ILE A 4 11.35 -18.88 6.93
C ILE A 4 12.38 -17.76 7.21
N PRO A 5 12.64 -16.83 6.29
CA PRO A 5 13.58 -15.75 6.53
C PRO A 5 13.17 -14.98 7.79
N ASN A 6 14.17 -14.70 8.64
CA ASN A 6 13.99 -13.97 9.89
C ASN A 6 13.52 -12.53 9.62
N ASN A 7 12.19 -12.35 9.46
CA ASN A 7 11.52 -11.07 9.16
C ASN A 7 11.52 -10.09 10.34
N LYS A 8 12.18 -10.43 11.47
CA LYS A 8 12.15 -9.68 12.72
C LYS A 8 12.57 -8.22 12.58
N GLU A 9 13.54 -7.90 11.72
CA GLU A 9 14.03 -6.52 11.58
C GLU A 9 13.02 -5.59 10.88
N VAL A 10 12.27 -6.10 9.90
CA VAL A 10 11.29 -5.33 9.13
C VAL A 10 10.02 -5.11 9.94
N LEU A 11 9.67 -6.10 10.77
CA LEU A 11 8.48 -6.09 11.61
C LEU A 11 8.72 -5.44 12.98
N LYS A 12 9.92 -4.93 13.28
CA LYS A 12 10.27 -4.42 14.62
C LYS A 12 9.36 -3.29 15.10
N ASP A 13 8.86 -2.48 14.17
CA ASP A 13 7.98 -1.34 14.46
C ASP A 13 6.49 -1.68 14.24
N LEU A 14 6.19 -2.97 14.01
CA LEU A 14 4.84 -3.49 13.78
C LEU A 14 4.44 -4.38 14.96
N LYS A 15 3.40 -3.97 15.68
CA LYS A 15 2.82 -4.76 16.77
C LYS A 15 1.69 -5.62 16.23
N TYR A 16 1.86 -6.94 16.27
CA TYR A 16 0.80 -7.87 15.89
C TYR A 16 -0.47 -7.64 16.72
N ILE A 17 -1.62 -7.55 16.04
CA ILE A 17 -2.94 -7.47 16.67
C ILE A 17 -3.63 -8.83 16.59
N ARG A 18 -3.86 -9.33 15.36
CA ARG A 18 -4.60 -10.57 15.12
C ARG A 18 -4.41 -11.08 13.69
N ARG A 19 -4.74 -12.34 13.45
CA ARG A 19 -4.93 -12.89 12.10
C ARG A 19 -6.17 -12.27 11.46
N GLN A 20 -6.17 -12.14 10.14
CA GLN A 20 -7.31 -11.71 9.33
C GLN A 20 -7.62 -12.72 8.24
N THR A 21 -8.89 -12.81 7.85
CA THR A 21 -9.25 -13.47 6.58
C THR A 21 -9.08 -12.50 5.42
N TRP A 22 -8.96 -13.03 4.20
CA TRP A 22 -8.95 -12.18 3.01
C TRP A 22 -10.22 -11.32 2.92
N ASP A 23 -11.39 -11.87 3.21
CA ASP A 23 -12.66 -11.11 3.19
C ASP A 23 -12.63 -9.90 4.13
N GLU A 24 -12.05 -10.02 5.33
CA GLU A 24 -11.91 -8.89 6.25
C GLU A 24 -11.01 -7.79 5.68
N VAL A 25 -9.92 -8.17 5.01
CA VAL A 25 -8.99 -7.24 4.36
C VAL A 25 -9.69 -6.57 3.18
N PHE A 26 -10.37 -7.33 2.33
CA PHE A 26 -11.05 -6.84 1.14
C PHE A 26 -12.23 -5.92 1.48
N ASN A 27 -13.00 -6.24 2.52
CA ASN A 27 -14.08 -5.38 3.01
C ASN A 27 -13.54 -4.05 3.57
N THR A 28 -12.41 -4.10 4.28
CA THR A 28 -11.74 -2.89 4.77
C THR A 28 -11.27 -2.01 3.62
N TRP A 29 -10.62 -2.62 2.60
CA TRP A 29 -10.24 -1.93 1.37
C TRP A 29 -11.46 -1.29 0.70
N GLN A 30 -12.55 -2.05 0.52
CA GLN A 30 -13.77 -1.53 -0.08
C GLN A 30 -14.29 -0.30 0.67
N SER A 31 -14.37 -0.37 2.01
CA SER A 31 -14.84 0.74 2.82
C SER A 31 -13.98 2.01 2.69
N ASN A 32 -12.66 1.85 2.50
CA ASN A 32 -11.73 2.96 2.27
C ASN A 32 -11.92 3.64 0.90
N GLU A 33 -12.50 2.93 -0.06
CA GLU A 33 -12.68 3.40 -1.43
C GLU A 33 -14.15 3.59 -1.81
N ASP A 34 -15.08 3.38 -0.87
CA ASP A 34 -16.51 3.54 -1.07
C ASP A 34 -16.88 5.03 -1.09
N GLY A 35 -16.69 5.65 -2.26
CA GLY A 35 -16.98 7.06 -2.46
C GLY A 35 -17.17 7.43 -3.93
N PRO A 36 -17.86 8.56 -4.21
CA PRO A 36 -18.22 8.97 -5.57
C PRO A 36 -17.01 9.20 -6.47
N GLY A 37 -15.85 9.58 -5.90
CA GLY A 37 -14.60 9.75 -6.63
C GLY A 37 -14.09 8.43 -7.25
N PHE A 38 -14.12 7.33 -6.50
CA PHE A 38 -13.68 6.02 -6.99
C PHE A 38 -14.70 5.40 -7.94
N LYS A 39 -16.00 5.67 -7.74
CA LYS A 39 -17.07 5.26 -8.66
C LYS A 39 -16.81 5.70 -10.09
N ARG A 40 -16.44 6.96 -10.27
CA ARG A 40 -16.09 7.48 -11.59
C ARG A 40 -14.88 6.76 -12.19
N VAL A 41 -13.84 6.50 -11.39
CA VAL A 41 -12.59 5.89 -11.88
C VAL A 41 -12.81 4.49 -12.44
N TYR A 42 -13.56 3.62 -11.76
CA TYR A 42 -13.76 2.26 -12.26
C TYR A 42 -14.72 2.21 -13.46
N LEU A 43 -15.74 3.07 -13.50
CA LEU A 43 -16.65 3.16 -14.65
C LEU A 43 -15.93 3.70 -15.89
N ASP A 44 -15.11 4.75 -15.74
CA ASP A 44 -14.32 5.33 -16.84
C ASP A 44 -13.29 4.32 -17.40
N ARG A 45 -12.90 3.33 -16.59
CA ARG A 45 -12.02 2.21 -16.99
C ARG A 45 -12.77 1.00 -17.53
N GLY A 46 -14.10 1.05 -17.61
CA GLY A 46 -14.94 -0.01 -18.19
C GLY A 46 -15.31 -1.16 -17.25
N TYR A 47 -15.11 -1.01 -15.94
CA TYR A 47 -15.53 -2.00 -14.96
C TYR A 47 -16.98 -1.77 -14.53
N ALA A 48 -17.72 -2.85 -14.32
CA ALA A 48 -19.12 -2.80 -13.89
C ALA A 48 -19.30 -2.22 -12.48
N ASP A 49 -18.36 -2.55 -11.59
CA ASP A 49 -18.37 -2.13 -10.20
C ASP A 49 -16.95 -2.10 -9.61
N TRP A 50 -16.85 -1.67 -8.35
CA TRP A 50 -15.59 -1.59 -7.62
C TRP A 50 -14.91 -2.96 -7.47
N GLN A 51 -15.69 -4.01 -7.23
CA GLN A 51 -15.16 -5.35 -6.98
C GLN A 51 -14.56 -5.93 -8.27
N ALA A 52 -15.23 -5.80 -9.41
CA ALA A 52 -14.72 -6.18 -10.72
C ALA A 52 -13.38 -5.48 -11.02
N TRP A 53 -13.27 -4.20 -10.68
CA TRP A 53 -12.02 -3.47 -10.82
C TRP A 53 -10.93 -4.01 -9.89
N ARG A 54 -11.20 -4.14 -8.58
CA ARG A 54 -10.18 -4.57 -7.62
C ARG A 54 -9.79 -6.03 -7.77
N ASN A 55 -10.68 -6.89 -8.22
CA ASN A 55 -10.37 -8.29 -8.50
C ASN A 55 -9.25 -8.46 -9.54
N THR A 56 -9.05 -7.49 -10.45
CA THR A 56 -7.87 -7.51 -11.34
C THR A 56 -6.55 -7.44 -10.57
N VAL A 57 -6.51 -6.69 -9.47
CA VAL A 57 -5.33 -6.60 -8.59
C VAL A 57 -5.24 -7.84 -7.71
N VAL A 58 -6.36 -8.33 -7.18
CA VAL A 58 -6.45 -9.54 -6.36
C VAL A 58 -5.86 -10.73 -7.10
N GLN A 59 -6.36 -11.01 -8.30
CA GLN A 59 -5.92 -12.13 -9.13
C GLN A 59 -4.46 -11.97 -9.55
N ARG A 60 -4.06 -10.77 -9.98
CA ARG A 60 -2.69 -10.49 -10.40
C ARG A 60 -1.68 -10.67 -9.27
N LEU A 61 -2.06 -10.36 -8.03
CA LEU A 61 -1.17 -10.44 -6.87
C LEU A 61 -1.44 -11.65 -5.97
N HIS A 62 -2.37 -12.53 -6.36
CA HIS A 62 -2.80 -13.72 -5.62
C HIS A 62 -3.23 -13.40 -4.18
N LEU A 63 -3.89 -12.25 -3.95
CA LEU A 63 -4.12 -11.72 -2.60
C LEU A 63 -5.06 -12.61 -1.76
N ASP A 64 -5.99 -13.30 -2.42
CA ASP A 64 -6.96 -14.23 -1.86
C ASP A 64 -6.35 -15.58 -1.44
N GLU A 65 -5.11 -15.87 -1.84
CA GLU A 65 -4.39 -17.09 -1.50
C GLU A 65 -3.44 -16.93 -0.31
N LEU A 66 -3.31 -15.72 0.24
CA LEU A 66 -2.30 -15.41 1.26
C LEU A 66 -2.84 -15.46 2.70
N ASP A 67 -1.92 -15.72 3.63
CA ASP A 67 -2.19 -15.62 5.06
C ASP A 67 -2.04 -14.17 5.56
N TRP A 68 -3.16 -13.56 5.93
CA TRP A 68 -3.22 -12.16 6.37
C TRP A 68 -3.16 -12.00 7.88
N SER A 69 -2.50 -10.93 8.33
CA SER A 69 -2.49 -10.51 9.72
C SER A 69 -2.53 -8.98 9.83
N LEU A 70 -3.21 -8.49 10.86
CA LEU A 70 -3.31 -7.09 11.19
C LEU A 70 -2.21 -6.68 12.17
N TYR A 71 -1.54 -5.58 11.87
CA TYR A 71 -0.52 -4.99 12.73
C TYR A 71 -0.82 -3.52 13.00
N ASP A 72 -0.45 -3.07 14.19
CA ASP A 72 -0.40 -1.66 14.57
C ASP A 72 0.99 -1.10 14.29
N VAL A 73 1.09 -0.02 13.51
CA VAL A 73 2.34 0.65 13.18
C VAL A 73 2.70 1.59 14.33
N GLN A 74 3.68 1.20 15.15
CA GLN A 74 3.99 1.89 16.42
C GLN A 74 4.53 3.31 16.22
N SER A 75 5.26 3.55 15.13
CA SER A 75 5.86 4.85 14.83
C SER A 75 5.63 5.23 13.36
N PRO A 76 4.40 5.61 12.97
CA PRO A 76 4.06 5.78 11.55
C PRO A 76 4.93 6.80 10.82
N ALA A 77 5.30 7.89 11.49
CA ALA A 77 6.18 8.92 10.93
C ALA A 77 7.61 8.43 10.62
N ILE A 78 8.04 7.32 11.23
CA ILE A 78 9.36 6.70 11.03
C ILE A 78 9.23 5.50 10.08
N THR A 79 8.24 4.64 10.32
CA THR A 79 8.10 3.35 9.64
C THR A 79 7.51 3.49 8.23
N VAL A 80 6.45 4.28 8.05
CA VAL A 80 5.76 4.40 6.75
C VAL A 80 6.64 4.96 5.63
N PRO A 81 7.51 5.97 5.87
CA PRO A 81 8.46 6.44 4.86
C PRO A 81 9.35 5.34 4.25
N SER A 82 9.65 4.28 5.02
CA SER A 82 10.47 3.16 4.56
C SER A 82 9.70 2.12 3.72
N PHE A 83 8.36 2.18 3.69
CA PHE A 83 7.57 1.28 2.86
C PHE A 83 7.75 1.61 1.38
N HIS A 84 7.60 0.58 0.55
CA HIS A 84 7.73 0.66 -0.89
C HIS A 84 6.37 0.92 -1.55
N GLY A 85 6.41 1.69 -2.63
CA GLY A 85 5.24 1.87 -3.47
C GLY A 85 4.89 0.60 -4.25
N GLY A 86 3.59 0.32 -4.40
CA GLY A 86 3.09 -0.84 -5.13
C GLY A 86 3.28 -0.78 -6.66
N PRO A 87 3.07 -1.90 -7.36
CA PRO A 87 3.26 -2.07 -8.81
C PRO A 87 2.07 -1.53 -9.62
N PHE A 88 1.75 -0.25 -9.45
CA PHE A 88 0.63 0.40 -10.13
C PHE A 88 1.15 1.30 -11.25
N LYS A 89 0.78 1.00 -12.49
CA LYS A 89 1.20 1.75 -13.68
C LYS A 89 1.02 3.27 -13.52
N PRO A 90 -0.13 3.80 -13.03
CA PRO A 90 -0.29 5.24 -12.84
C PRO A 90 0.65 5.86 -11.79
N TRP A 91 1.11 5.09 -10.80
CA TRP A 91 2.10 5.57 -9.83
C TRP A 91 3.51 5.53 -10.41
N ILE A 92 3.84 4.46 -11.12
CA ILE A 92 5.15 4.28 -11.74
C ILE A 92 5.41 5.38 -12.77
N GLU A 93 4.50 5.57 -13.72
CA GLU A 93 4.63 6.56 -14.79
C GLU A 93 4.69 8.00 -14.28
N ARG A 94 4.02 8.27 -13.16
CA ARG A 94 3.82 9.64 -12.67
C ARG A 94 4.78 10.05 -11.56
N TYR A 95 5.16 9.11 -10.71
CA TYR A 95 5.74 9.41 -9.40
C TYR A 95 7.03 8.66 -9.09
N TYR A 96 7.43 7.66 -9.88
CA TYR A 96 8.63 6.86 -9.54
C TYR A 96 9.90 7.36 -10.21
N ASP A 97 9.82 8.28 -11.18
CA ASP A 97 11.00 8.88 -11.84
C ASP A 97 11.99 7.82 -12.38
N GLY A 98 11.47 6.75 -12.96
CA GLY A 98 12.25 5.62 -13.47
C GLY A 98 12.87 4.71 -12.40
N ALA A 99 12.70 5.01 -11.11
CA ALA A 99 13.19 4.16 -10.04
C ALA A 99 12.41 2.84 -9.95
N ASN A 100 13.13 1.74 -9.75
CA ASN A 100 12.54 0.46 -9.45
C ASN A 100 12.24 0.35 -7.95
N GLU A 101 10.99 0.03 -7.60
CA GLU A 101 10.55 -0.17 -6.21
C GLU A 101 10.94 0.97 -5.24
N PRO A 102 10.61 2.25 -5.50
CA PRO A 102 11.00 3.31 -4.60
C PRO A 102 10.23 3.26 -3.27
N THR A 103 10.89 3.69 -2.21
CA THR A 103 10.26 3.97 -0.90
C THR A 103 9.42 5.24 -0.96
N PHE A 104 8.46 5.42 -0.05
CA PHE A 104 7.72 6.68 0.04
C PHE A 104 8.62 7.87 0.36
N GLU A 105 9.69 7.67 1.13
CA GLU A 105 10.70 8.71 1.37
C GLU A 105 11.36 9.19 0.06
N GLN A 106 11.66 8.26 -0.86
CA GLN A 106 12.20 8.60 -2.17
C GLN A 106 11.14 9.25 -3.06
N ILE A 107 9.93 8.68 -3.13
CA ILE A 107 8.83 9.17 -3.97
C ILE A 107 8.54 10.65 -3.73
N ILE A 108 8.52 11.11 -2.47
CA ILE A 108 8.23 12.52 -2.16
C ILE A 108 9.36 13.49 -2.54
N LYS A 109 10.56 12.97 -2.83
CA LYS A 109 11.77 13.75 -3.16
C LYS A 109 12.07 13.77 -4.65
N PHE A 110 11.48 12.88 -5.45
CA PHE A 110 11.78 12.82 -6.88
C PHE A 110 11.41 14.11 -7.62
N PRO A 111 12.27 14.59 -8.52
CA PRO A 111 12.01 15.76 -9.33
C PRO A 111 10.79 15.53 -10.24
N GLY A 112 10.05 16.59 -10.55
CA GLY A 112 8.88 16.51 -11.43
C GLY A 112 7.61 15.94 -10.80
N THR A 113 7.67 15.40 -9.57
CA THR A 113 6.46 14.99 -8.86
C THR A 113 5.68 16.22 -8.37
N ASP A 114 4.38 16.27 -8.66
CA ASP A 114 3.49 17.31 -8.12
C ASP A 114 3.03 17.01 -6.68
N ILE A 115 3.66 16.03 -6.02
CA ILE A 115 3.27 15.55 -4.70
C ILE A 115 3.38 16.64 -3.64
N GLN A 116 4.49 17.39 -3.65
CA GLN A 116 4.78 18.42 -2.65
C GLN A 116 3.78 19.59 -2.69
N SER A 117 3.24 19.90 -3.88
CA SER A 117 2.31 21.02 -4.13
C SER A 117 0.84 20.62 -4.13
N ARG A 118 0.53 19.32 -4.13
CA ARG A 118 -0.84 18.82 -4.19
C ARG A 118 -1.56 18.93 -2.84
N ARG A 119 -2.54 19.85 -2.79
CA ARG A 119 -3.45 20.06 -1.65
C ARG A 119 -4.15 18.79 -1.16
N LYS A 120 -4.45 17.84 -2.05
CA LYS A 120 -5.11 16.55 -1.71
C LYS A 120 -4.37 15.79 -0.59
N PHE A 121 -3.04 15.84 -0.54
CA PHE A 121 -2.27 15.13 0.49
C PHE A 121 -2.32 15.84 1.84
N VAL A 122 -2.44 17.17 1.84
CA VAL A 122 -2.66 17.97 3.06
C VAL A 122 -4.04 17.70 3.64
N ASP A 123 -5.05 17.54 2.79
CA ASP A 123 -6.41 17.25 3.22
C ASP A 123 -6.53 15.84 3.83
N ILE A 124 -5.80 14.85 3.30
CA ILE A 124 -5.71 13.50 3.88
C ILE A 124 -5.13 13.51 5.30
N ILE A 125 -4.07 14.29 5.54
CA ILE A 125 -3.45 14.43 6.88
C ILE A 125 -4.46 14.96 7.89
N LYS A 126 -5.32 15.89 7.49
CA LYS A 126 -6.30 16.54 8.38
C LYS A 126 -7.54 15.68 8.66
N ALA A 127 -7.94 14.84 7.71
CA ALA A 127 -9.19 14.09 7.78
C ALA A 127 -9.06 12.74 8.51
N SER A 128 -7.87 12.16 8.56
CA SER A 128 -7.71 10.76 8.99
C SER A 128 -7.45 10.68 10.49
N LYS A 129 -8.39 10.10 11.26
CA LYS A 129 -8.17 9.72 12.66
C LYS A 129 -7.56 8.32 12.79
N ASP A 130 -7.95 7.43 11.88
CA ASP A 130 -7.41 6.08 11.75
C ASP A 130 -7.08 5.83 10.27
N VAL A 131 -5.95 5.18 10.00
CA VAL A 131 -5.48 4.84 8.66
C VAL A 131 -5.28 3.34 8.58
N ASP A 132 -6.06 2.69 7.72
CA ASP A 132 -5.85 1.29 7.35
C ASP A 132 -5.07 1.21 6.03
N LEU A 133 -4.04 0.37 6.02
CA LEU A 133 -3.21 0.06 4.86
C LEU A 133 -3.32 -1.42 4.52
N VAL A 134 -3.09 -1.76 3.25
CA VAL A 134 -2.91 -3.15 2.83
C VAL A 134 -1.55 -3.26 2.15
N GLY A 135 -0.73 -4.21 2.61
CA GLY A 135 0.61 -4.41 2.07
C GLY A 135 1.01 -5.87 1.93
N LEU A 136 2.09 -6.07 1.17
CA LEU A 136 2.74 -7.36 0.98
C LEU A 136 4.18 -7.29 1.48
N LEU A 137 4.59 -8.28 2.27
CA LEU A 137 5.98 -8.49 2.66
C LEU A 137 6.65 -9.40 1.63
N LYS A 138 7.71 -8.90 1.00
CA LYS A 138 8.55 -9.64 0.06
C LYS A 138 10.00 -9.19 0.21
N ASP A 139 10.96 -10.12 0.22
CA ASP A 139 12.39 -9.82 0.31
C ASP A 139 12.75 -8.82 1.42
N LYS A 140 12.12 -8.97 2.60
CA LYS A 140 12.29 -8.06 3.75
C LYS A 140 11.87 -6.60 3.47
N LYS A 141 10.97 -6.38 2.52
CA LYS A 141 10.40 -5.07 2.18
C LYS A 141 8.88 -5.15 2.22
N ILE A 142 8.24 -4.08 2.70
CA ILE A 142 6.78 -3.95 2.72
C ILE A 142 6.37 -3.09 1.53
N TYR A 143 5.55 -3.65 0.64
CA TYR A 143 5.00 -2.98 -0.53
C TYR A 143 3.54 -2.67 -0.32
N ILE A 144 3.14 -1.42 -0.57
CA ILE A 144 1.78 -0.96 -0.31
C ILE A 144 0.90 -1.19 -1.54
N ILE A 145 -0.15 -1.99 -1.35
CA ILE A 145 -1.15 -2.33 -2.37
C ILE A 145 -2.39 -1.44 -2.22
N GLU A 146 -2.68 -1.01 -1.00
CA GLU A 146 -3.76 -0.08 -0.68
C GLU A 146 -3.27 0.96 0.32
N GLY A 147 -3.65 2.22 0.09
CA GLY A 147 -3.26 3.32 0.96
C GLY A 147 -2.05 4.12 0.48
N MET A 148 -1.61 3.94 -0.77
CA MET A 148 -0.49 4.69 -1.39
C MET A 148 -0.57 6.21 -1.13
N HIS A 149 -1.75 6.82 -1.31
CA HIS A 149 -1.95 8.24 -1.06
C HIS A 149 -1.79 8.64 0.42
N ARG A 150 -2.21 7.76 1.34
CA ARG A 150 -2.08 7.95 2.79
C ARG A 150 -0.63 7.80 3.23
N CYS A 151 0.11 6.85 2.65
CA CYS A 151 1.54 6.72 2.89
C CYS A 151 2.34 7.95 2.43
N VAL A 152 2.02 8.50 1.26
CA VAL A 152 2.59 9.79 0.81
C VAL A 152 2.24 10.91 1.79
N ALA A 153 0.99 10.99 2.24
CA ALA A 153 0.55 12.01 3.17
C ALA A 153 1.27 11.94 4.53
N ILE A 154 1.42 10.73 5.10
CA ILE A 154 2.17 10.47 6.33
C ILE A 154 3.64 10.86 6.15
N THR A 155 4.26 10.44 5.05
CA THR A 155 5.67 10.71 4.74
C THR A 155 5.92 12.22 4.58
N LEU A 156 5.01 12.93 3.91
CA LEU A 156 5.07 14.40 3.78
C LEU A 156 4.88 15.12 5.12
N ALA A 157 4.01 14.61 5.99
CA ALA A 157 3.83 15.18 7.33
C ALA A 157 5.12 15.03 8.14
N ALA A 158 5.68 13.82 8.15
CA ALA A 158 6.94 13.50 8.82
C ALA A 158 8.10 14.35 8.30
N SER A 159 8.27 14.46 6.98
CA SER A 159 9.36 15.25 6.37
C SER A 159 9.27 16.75 6.66
N ARG A 160 8.10 17.23 7.10
CA ARG A 160 7.85 18.65 7.43
C ARG A 160 7.80 18.88 8.94
N ASN A 161 8.19 17.90 9.75
CA ASN A 161 8.08 17.93 11.22
C ASN A 161 6.66 18.31 11.69
N LYS A 162 5.64 17.93 10.93
CA LYS A 162 4.24 18.13 11.32
C LYS A 162 3.77 16.91 12.09
N SER A 163 3.01 17.16 13.16
CA SER A 163 2.38 16.08 13.89
C SER A 163 1.39 15.33 12.99
N PHE A 164 1.44 14.01 13.08
CA PHE A 164 0.48 13.10 12.49
C PHE A 164 -0.10 12.27 13.63
N ASN A 165 -1.32 12.60 14.05
CA ASN A 165 -1.94 12.05 15.25
C ASN A 165 -2.93 10.93 14.94
N ALA A 166 -2.83 10.29 13.77
CA ALA A 166 -3.69 9.18 13.40
C ALA A 166 -3.08 7.84 13.81
N SER A 167 -3.92 6.91 14.25
CA SER A 167 -3.50 5.51 14.35
C SER A 167 -3.28 4.96 12.95
N VAL A 168 -2.28 4.09 12.78
CA VAL A 168 -2.00 3.45 11.48
C VAL A 168 -1.93 1.96 11.69
N ARG A 169 -2.82 1.23 10.99
CA ARG A 169 -2.83 -0.22 10.96
C ARG A 169 -2.52 -0.72 9.56
N ILE A 170 -1.93 -1.89 9.47
CA ILE A 170 -1.62 -2.53 8.20
C ILE A 170 -2.07 -3.99 8.23
N SER A 171 -2.93 -4.35 7.28
CA SER A 171 -3.15 -5.73 6.88
C SER A 171 -1.95 -6.16 6.04
N LEU A 172 -1.20 -7.14 6.51
CA LEU A 172 0.06 -7.58 5.90
C LEU A 172 0.04 -9.10 5.69
N ALA A 173 0.46 -9.51 4.50
CA ALA A 173 0.70 -10.91 4.16
C ALA A 173 2.08 -11.09 3.51
N ASN A 174 2.67 -12.27 3.63
CA ASN A 174 3.87 -12.62 2.87
C ASN A 174 3.48 -12.92 1.42
N SER A 175 4.16 -12.32 0.46
CA SER A 175 3.94 -12.63 -0.96
C SER A 175 4.76 -13.86 -1.36
N ASN A 176 4.13 -14.74 -2.14
CA ASN A 176 4.79 -15.91 -2.75
C ASN A 176 5.29 -15.62 -4.18
N LEU A 177 5.11 -14.40 -4.69
CA LEU A 177 5.49 -14.04 -6.05
C LEU A 177 6.99 -13.78 -6.16
N SER A 178 7.60 -14.25 -7.25
CA SER A 178 9.02 -13.98 -7.55
C SER A 178 9.30 -12.51 -7.85
N HIS A 179 8.35 -11.85 -8.52
CA HIS A 179 8.31 -10.43 -8.84
C HIS A 179 6.85 -9.97 -8.83
N PHE A 180 6.59 -8.69 -8.62
CA PHE A 180 5.24 -8.17 -8.77
C PHE A 180 4.96 -7.87 -10.24
N PRO A 181 4.01 -8.57 -10.88
CA PRO A 181 3.69 -8.34 -12.28
C PRO A 181 3.05 -6.95 -12.47
N MET A 182 3.39 -6.30 -13.57
CA MET A 182 2.79 -5.02 -13.95
C MET A 182 1.34 -5.19 -14.38
N GLU A 183 0.61 -4.07 -14.48
CA GLU A 183 -0.78 -4.08 -14.97
C GLU A 183 -0.76 -4.52 -16.45
N GLY A 184 -1.34 -5.69 -16.73
CA GLY A 184 -1.31 -6.32 -18.05
C GLY A 184 -0.28 -7.45 -18.22
N GLU A 185 0.57 -7.71 -17.22
CA GLU A 185 1.50 -8.85 -17.22
C GLU A 185 0.89 -10.06 -16.50
N THR A 186 1.16 -11.26 -17.01
CA THR A 186 0.75 -12.52 -16.37
C THR A 186 1.71 -12.85 -15.23
N PRO A 187 1.23 -13.17 -14.00
CA PRO A 187 2.11 -13.50 -12.89
C PRO A 187 2.94 -14.75 -13.19
N GLY A 188 4.27 -14.64 -13.09
CA GLY A 188 5.16 -15.82 -13.10
C GLY A 188 5.14 -16.50 -11.74
N THR A 189 4.59 -17.70 -11.65
CA THR A 189 4.67 -18.54 -10.43
C THR A 189 5.99 -19.30 -10.39
N THR A 190 6.73 -19.17 -9.28
CA THR A 190 7.80 -20.11 -8.94
C THR A 190 7.17 -21.38 -8.39
N ARG A 191 7.31 -22.48 -9.15
CA ARG A 191 7.02 -23.84 -8.69
C ARG A 191 8.04 -24.30 -7.66
#